data_AF-A0A0R3QD42-F1
#
_entry.id   AF-A0A0R3QD42-F1
#
_cell.length_a   1.000
_cell.length_b   1.000
_cell.length_c   1.000
_cell.angle_alpha   90.00
_cell.angle_beta   90.00
_cell.angle_gamma   90.00
#
_symmetry.space_group_name_H-M   'P 1'
#
loop_
_entity.id
_entity.type
_entity.pdbx_description
1 polymer ?
#
loop_
_entity_poly.entity_id
_entity_poly.type
_entity_poly.pdbx_seq_one_letter_code
_entity_poly.pdbx_strand_id
1 'polypeptide(L)'
;MEQSEHPLWLPREEYLDGLADYRNSSSRWMHFIHRWFIGEKRIPARRHLALNKSIANYPVLIFSHGLSACRHFYSVYCSSLASHGYIVAAIEHRDCSACWTYKYETNEKTGEKIEVPVKIRKLMPTDDEFQLRNGQLHKRVAECIKTLHILEELNLGQFSSDQQIGKKLLLGNDFEWSQFKDHLDMDRVFIAGHSFGGATAIAAAATSPTGFKVG
;
A
#
# COMPACT_ATOMS: atom_id res chain seq x y z
N MET A 1 -18.19 13.36 -15.50
CA MET A 1 -18.76 12.16 -14.87
C MET A 1 -18.46 12.27 -13.39
N GLU A 2 -19.48 12.25 -12.55
CA GLU A 2 -19.34 12.32 -11.10
C GLU A 2 -18.55 11.09 -10.62
N GLN A 3 -17.43 11.30 -9.94
CA GLN A 3 -16.59 10.20 -9.47
C GLN A 3 -17.34 9.49 -8.34
N SER A 4 -17.66 8.21 -8.51
CA SER A 4 -18.39 7.43 -7.50
C SER A 4 -17.69 7.50 -6.13
N GLU A 5 -18.48 7.69 -5.07
CA GLU A 5 -18.02 7.82 -3.67
C GLU A 5 -17.23 6.59 -3.18
N HIS A 6 -17.53 5.41 -3.75
CA HIS A 6 -16.86 4.15 -3.43
C HIS A 6 -15.77 3.81 -4.45
N PRO A 7 -14.50 3.63 -4.05
CA PRO A 7 -13.42 3.37 -4.97
C PRO A 7 -13.53 1.98 -5.59
N LEU A 8 -13.10 1.84 -6.84
CA LEU A 8 -12.95 0.54 -7.50
C LEU A 8 -11.96 -0.33 -6.71
N TRP A 9 -12.27 -1.62 -6.59
CA TRP A 9 -11.37 -2.59 -5.98
C TRP A 9 -10.07 -2.73 -6.79
N LEU A 10 -10.17 -2.83 -8.11
CA LEU A 10 -9.01 -2.80 -8.99
C LEU A 10 -9.14 -1.63 -9.97
N PRO A 11 -8.47 -0.49 -9.69
CA PRO A 11 -8.63 0.72 -10.50
C PRO A 11 -7.84 0.67 -11.81
N ARG A 12 -6.99 -0.34 -12.01
CA ARG A 12 -6.07 -0.45 -13.14
C ARG A 12 -5.97 -1.87 -13.67
N GLU A 13 -5.98 -1.99 -14.99
CA GLU A 13 -5.92 -3.26 -15.70
C GLU A 13 -4.55 -3.94 -15.55
N GLU A 14 -3.48 -3.17 -15.34
CA GLU A 14 -2.11 -3.68 -15.23
C GLU A 14 -1.89 -4.61 -14.02
N TYR A 15 -2.70 -4.49 -12.96
CA TYR A 15 -2.67 -5.46 -11.85
C TYR A 15 -3.08 -6.86 -12.31
N LEU A 16 -4.03 -6.95 -13.23
CA LEU A 16 -4.45 -8.23 -13.81
C LEU A 16 -3.39 -8.77 -14.75
N ASP A 17 -2.74 -7.91 -15.54
CA ASP A 17 -1.62 -8.32 -16.40
C ASP A 17 -0.45 -8.87 -15.59
N GLY A 18 -0.09 -8.20 -14.50
CA GLY A 18 0.94 -8.64 -13.59
C GLY A 18 0.61 -9.98 -12.91
N LEU A 19 -0.66 -10.17 -12.52
CA LEU A 19 -1.12 -11.45 -11.97
C LEU A 19 -1.12 -12.55 -13.05
N ALA A 20 -1.41 -12.20 -14.31
CA ALA A 20 -1.45 -13.14 -15.44
C ALA A 20 -0.05 -13.66 -15.70
N ASP A 21 0.89 -12.73 -15.75
CA ASP A 21 2.29 -13.01 -15.93
C ASP A 21 2.77 -13.94 -14.81
N TYR A 22 2.56 -13.59 -13.53
CA TYR A 22 2.94 -14.45 -12.40
C TYR A 22 2.37 -15.88 -12.49
N ARG A 23 1.10 -16.02 -12.89
CA ARG A 23 0.42 -17.32 -13.02
C ARG A 23 0.73 -18.06 -14.33
N ASN A 24 1.61 -17.53 -15.18
CA ASN A 24 1.88 -18.03 -16.53
C ASN A 24 0.57 -18.28 -17.32
N SER A 25 -0.37 -17.36 -17.17
CA SER A 25 -1.73 -17.44 -17.73
C SER A 25 -1.95 -16.34 -18.77
N SER A 26 -2.93 -16.54 -19.65
CA SER A 26 -3.29 -15.51 -20.65
C SER A 26 -3.89 -14.28 -19.97
N SER A 27 -3.27 -13.11 -20.17
CA SER A 27 -3.81 -11.82 -19.70
C SER A 27 -5.21 -11.58 -20.29
N ARG A 28 -5.42 -11.84 -21.59
CA ARG A 28 -6.75 -11.71 -22.23
C ARG A 28 -7.82 -12.56 -21.55
N TRP A 29 -7.46 -13.78 -21.15
CA TRP A 29 -8.37 -14.66 -20.44
C TRP A 29 -8.69 -14.15 -19.03
N MET A 30 -7.70 -13.62 -18.31
CA MET A 30 -7.95 -13.04 -16.98
C MET A 30 -8.77 -11.75 -17.04
N HIS A 31 -8.53 -10.90 -18.04
CA HIS A 31 -9.39 -9.73 -18.28
C HIS A 31 -10.81 -10.14 -18.64
N PHE A 32 -10.98 -11.20 -19.45
CA PHE A 32 -12.29 -11.78 -19.72
C PHE A 32 -12.97 -12.21 -18.40
N ILE A 33 -12.34 -13.08 -17.60
CA ILE A 33 -12.91 -13.51 -16.31
C ILE A 33 -13.25 -12.31 -15.42
N HIS A 34 -12.33 -11.34 -15.29
CA HIS A 34 -12.56 -10.16 -14.47
C HIS A 34 -13.78 -9.38 -14.94
N ARG A 35 -13.91 -9.09 -16.23
CA ARG A 35 -15.05 -8.34 -16.78
C ARG A 35 -16.37 -9.06 -16.59
N TRP A 36 -16.41 -10.38 -16.75
CA TRP A 36 -17.64 -11.17 -16.72
C TRP A 36 -18.10 -11.56 -15.31
N PHE A 37 -17.17 -11.84 -14.38
CA PHE A 37 -17.52 -12.37 -13.06
C PHE A 37 -17.27 -11.41 -11.90
N ILE A 38 -16.34 -10.47 -12.05
CA ILE A 38 -16.00 -9.50 -11.00
C ILE A 38 -16.62 -8.14 -11.35
N GLY A 39 -16.50 -7.70 -12.60
CA GLY A 39 -17.00 -6.41 -13.06
C GLY A 39 -16.39 -5.24 -12.28
N GLU A 40 -17.17 -4.17 -12.12
CA GLU A 40 -16.78 -3.00 -11.34
C GLU A 40 -17.02 -3.19 -9.83
N LYS A 41 -16.39 -4.21 -9.23
CA LYS A 41 -16.44 -4.32 -7.76
C LYS A 41 -15.81 -3.10 -7.11
N ARG A 42 -16.48 -2.57 -6.10
CA ARG A 42 -16.04 -1.42 -5.30
C ARG A 42 -15.75 -1.84 -3.87
N ILE A 43 -14.82 -1.12 -3.24
CA ILE A 43 -14.50 -1.30 -1.83
C ILE A 43 -15.60 -0.60 -1.01
N PRO A 44 -16.13 -1.21 0.06
CA PRO A 44 -17.13 -0.59 0.94
C PRO A 44 -16.50 0.47 1.86
N ALA A 45 -15.83 1.46 1.25
CA ALA A 45 -15.20 2.60 1.90
C ALA A 45 -15.53 3.87 1.11
N ARG A 46 -15.60 5.01 1.78
CA ARG A 46 -15.89 6.30 1.15
C ARG A 46 -14.60 7.06 0.88
N ARG A 47 -14.42 7.54 -0.35
CA ARG A 47 -13.23 8.28 -0.75
C ARG A 47 -13.24 9.69 -0.17
N HIS A 48 -12.10 10.13 0.37
CA HIS A 48 -11.86 11.47 0.92
C HIS A 48 -12.86 11.94 1.98
N LEU A 49 -13.54 11.01 2.66
CA LEU A 49 -14.37 11.37 3.79
C LEU A 49 -13.47 11.85 4.94
N ALA A 50 -13.89 12.93 5.61
CA ALA A 50 -13.19 13.44 6.78
C ALA A 50 -13.18 12.40 7.92
N LEU A 51 -12.10 12.39 8.71
CA LEU A 51 -12.03 11.57 9.92
C LEU A 51 -13.17 11.89 10.88
N ASN A 52 -13.65 10.85 11.55
CA ASN A 52 -14.67 11.00 12.58
C ASN A 52 -14.06 11.67 13.82
N LYS A 53 -14.48 12.92 14.08
CA LYS A 53 -13.98 13.75 15.19
C LYS A 53 -14.41 13.25 16.59
N SER A 54 -15.31 12.28 16.68
CA SER A 54 -15.70 11.67 17.97
C SER A 54 -14.66 10.67 18.50
N ILE A 55 -13.75 10.19 17.64
CA ILE A 55 -12.65 9.31 18.04
C ILE A 55 -11.43 10.21 18.30
N ALA A 56 -10.92 10.20 19.53
CA ALA A 56 -9.80 11.05 19.93
C ALA A 56 -8.50 10.65 19.21
N ASN A 57 -8.10 9.38 19.33
CA ASN A 57 -6.88 8.86 18.72
C ASN A 57 -7.12 7.45 18.16
N TYR A 58 -6.75 7.27 16.89
CA TYR A 58 -6.93 6.02 16.18
C TYR A 58 -5.68 5.13 16.34
N PRO A 59 -5.81 3.88 16.80
CA PRO A 59 -4.73 2.91 16.66
C PRO A 59 -4.40 2.71 15.18
N VAL A 60 -3.13 2.43 14.90
CA VAL A 60 -2.62 2.34 13.52
C VAL A 60 -2.21 0.91 13.20
N LEU A 61 -2.59 0.43 12.01
CA LEU A 61 -2.13 -0.83 11.46
C LEU A 61 -1.41 -0.58 10.13
N ILE A 62 -0.16 -1.03 10.03
CA ILE A 62 0.53 -1.15 8.75
C ILE A 62 0.30 -2.56 8.20
N PHE A 63 -0.19 -2.67 6.96
CA PHE A 63 -0.47 -3.96 6.32
C PHE A 63 0.46 -4.22 5.14
N SER A 64 1.11 -5.39 5.15
CA SER A 64 1.99 -5.88 4.07
C SER A 64 1.35 -7.00 3.26
N HIS A 65 1.31 -6.85 1.93
CA HIS A 65 0.72 -7.85 1.03
C HIS A 65 1.66 -9.05 0.77
N GLY A 66 1.08 -10.21 0.44
CA GLY A 66 1.83 -11.39 0.01
C GLY A 66 2.51 -11.26 -1.36
N LEU A 67 3.28 -12.28 -1.74
CA LEU A 67 3.90 -12.38 -3.07
C LEU A 67 2.82 -12.37 -4.17
N SER A 68 3.05 -11.63 -5.25
CA SER A 68 2.12 -11.39 -6.36
C SER A 68 0.81 -10.68 -5.98
N ALA A 69 0.59 -10.32 -4.72
CA ALA A 69 -0.53 -9.47 -4.34
C ALA A 69 -0.20 -7.97 -4.55
N CYS A 70 -1.14 -7.10 -4.22
CA CYS A 70 -0.98 -5.65 -4.23
C CYS A 70 -1.77 -5.01 -3.08
N ARG A 71 -1.71 -3.67 -2.93
CA ARG A 71 -2.39 -2.96 -1.82
C ARG A 71 -3.91 -3.14 -1.80
N HIS A 72 -4.51 -3.53 -2.94
CA HIS A 72 -5.97 -3.63 -3.09
C HIS A 72 -6.55 -4.99 -2.69
N PHE A 73 -5.76 -6.06 -2.69
CA PHE A 73 -6.28 -7.43 -2.54
C PHE A 73 -6.82 -7.75 -1.14
N TYR A 74 -6.48 -6.94 -0.13
CA TYR A 74 -6.89 -7.13 1.26
C TYR A 74 -7.89 -6.07 1.72
N SER A 75 -8.57 -5.41 0.78
CA SER A 75 -9.52 -4.32 1.06
C SER A 75 -10.60 -4.71 2.07
N VAL A 76 -11.14 -5.93 2.02
CA VAL A 76 -12.13 -6.41 2.99
C VAL A 76 -11.55 -6.43 4.41
N TYR A 77 -10.34 -6.95 4.58
CA TYR A 77 -9.66 -7.00 5.88
C TYR A 77 -9.33 -5.57 6.39
N CYS A 78 -8.74 -4.75 5.53
CA CYS A 78 -8.38 -3.37 5.88
C CYS A 78 -9.61 -2.52 6.20
N SER A 79 -10.69 -2.61 5.40
CA SER A 79 -11.94 -1.88 5.64
C SER A 79 -12.67 -2.37 6.88
N SER A 80 -12.62 -3.67 7.19
CA SER A 80 -13.18 -4.21 8.44
C SER A 80 -12.45 -3.66 9.66
N LEU A 81 -11.12 -3.55 9.64
CA LEU A 81 -10.39 -2.93 10.76
C LEU A 81 -10.67 -1.43 10.85
N ALA A 82 -10.75 -0.74 9.72
CA ALA A 82 -11.12 0.67 9.69
C ALA A 82 -12.52 0.93 10.27
N SER A 83 -13.49 0.03 10.04
CA SER A 83 -14.82 0.14 10.64
C SER A 83 -14.83 -0.05 12.16
N HIS A 84 -13.76 -0.60 12.74
CA HIS A 84 -13.56 -0.74 14.19
C HIS A 84 -12.67 0.38 14.77
N GLY A 85 -12.42 1.45 14.00
CA GLY A 85 -11.70 2.63 14.49
C GLY A 85 -10.18 2.56 14.35
N TYR A 86 -9.65 1.74 13.44
CA TYR A 86 -8.23 1.75 13.08
C TYR A 86 -7.96 2.67 11.88
N ILE A 87 -6.79 3.30 11.86
CA ILE A 87 -6.18 3.77 10.60
C ILE A 87 -5.34 2.63 10.03
N VAL A 88 -5.64 2.21 8.80
CA VAL A 88 -4.93 1.10 8.14
C VAL A 88 -4.13 1.60 6.94
N ALA A 89 -2.80 1.49 7.02
CA ALA A 89 -1.88 1.81 5.94
C ALA A 89 -1.50 0.53 5.17
N ALA A 90 -2.19 0.24 4.07
CA ALA A 90 -1.85 -0.87 3.19
C ALA A 90 -0.71 -0.49 2.22
N ILE A 91 0.48 -1.04 2.44
CA ILE A 91 1.67 -0.75 1.64
C ILE A 91 1.59 -1.48 0.30
N GLU A 92 2.02 -0.82 -0.78
CA GLU A 92 2.41 -1.49 -2.01
C GLU A 92 3.92 -1.53 -2.14
N HIS A 93 4.50 -2.73 -2.11
CA HIS A 93 5.94 -2.94 -2.07
C HIS A 93 6.57 -2.83 -3.46
N ARG A 94 7.73 -2.16 -3.54
CA ARG A 94 8.47 -1.87 -4.79
C ARG A 94 9.72 -2.74 -4.94
N ASP A 95 9.72 -3.86 -4.22
CA ASP A 95 10.73 -4.92 -4.25
C ASP A 95 10.57 -5.90 -5.42
N CYS A 96 9.71 -5.58 -6.39
CA CYS A 96 9.30 -6.47 -7.49
C CYS A 96 8.60 -7.77 -7.03
N SER A 97 7.97 -7.77 -5.86
CA SER A 97 7.14 -8.89 -5.40
C SER A 97 5.64 -8.69 -5.65
N ALA A 98 5.18 -7.44 -5.80
CA ALA A 98 3.79 -7.16 -6.19
C ALA A 98 3.53 -7.65 -7.62
N CYS A 99 2.30 -8.07 -7.94
CA CYS A 99 1.94 -8.43 -9.33
C CYS A 99 2.29 -7.30 -10.30
N TRP A 100 1.97 -6.08 -9.90
CA TRP A 100 2.32 -4.86 -10.59
C TRP A 100 2.31 -3.69 -9.61
N THR A 101 3.19 -2.72 -9.82
CA THR A 101 3.16 -1.40 -9.19
C THR A 101 3.86 -0.40 -10.11
N TYR A 102 4.03 0.83 -9.64
CA TYR A 102 4.71 1.89 -10.36
C TYR A 102 5.43 2.83 -9.41
N LYS A 103 6.41 3.55 -9.95
CA LYS A 103 7.09 4.68 -9.31
C LYS A 103 7.08 5.88 -10.25
N TYR A 104 7.31 7.07 -9.71
CA TYR A 104 7.58 8.24 -10.53
C TYR A 104 9.08 8.49 -10.59
N GLU A 105 9.58 8.75 -11.79
CA GLU A 105 10.93 9.24 -12.03
C GLU A 105 10.85 10.64 -12.65
N THR A 106 11.89 11.45 -12.47
CA THR A 106 11.97 12.76 -13.11
C THR A 106 12.73 12.62 -14.41
N ASN A 107 12.14 13.03 -15.52
CA ASN A 107 12.83 13.08 -16.81
C ASN A 107 13.95 14.12 -16.72
N GLU A 108 15.19 13.69 -16.88
CA GLU A 108 16.38 14.56 -16.76
C GLU A 108 16.39 15.71 -17.78
N LYS A 109 15.73 15.55 -18.92
CA LYS A 109 15.71 16.55 -20.00
C LYS A 109 14.54 17.54 -19.87
N THR A 110 13.38 17.08 -19.44
CA THR A 110 12.16 17.91 -19.39
C THR A 110 11.78 18.36 -17.97
N GLY A 111 12.34 17.73 -16.94
CA GLY A 111 11.94 17.92 -15.54
C GLY A 111 10.57 17.31 -15.19
N GLU A 112 9.90 16.65 -16.14
CA GLU A 112 8.57 16.09 -15.94
C GLU A 112 8.61 14.78 -15.14
N LYS A 113 7.59 14.57 -14.30
CA LYS A 113 7.39 13.30 -13.60
C LYS A 113 6.81 12.27 -14.57
N ILE A 114 7.56 11.20 -14.83
CA ILE A 114 7.14 10.06 -15.64
C ILE A 114 6.79 8.87 -14.75
N GLU A 115 5.68 8.21 -15.06
CA GLU A 115 5.31 6.97 -14.38
C GLU A 115 6.08 5.79 -14.99
N VAL A 116 6.78 5.04 -14.15
CA VAL A 116 7.58 3.88 -14.55
C VAL A 116 7.00 2.62 -13.92
N PRO A 117 6.54 1.63 -14.72
CA PRO A 117 5.99 0.40 -14.19
C PRO A 117 7.07 -0.46 -13.55
N VAL A 118 6.74 -1.07 -12.42
CA VAL A 118 7.55 -2.05 -11.70
C VAL A 118 6.78 -3.36 -11.70
N LYS A 119 7.24 -4.31 -12.50
CA LYS A 119 6.60 -5.62 -12.68
C LYS A 119 7.15 -6.63 -11.67
N ILE A 120 6.38 -7.68 -11.42
CA ILE A 120 6.83 -8.80 -10.61
C ILE A 120 8.11 -9.44 -11.19
N ARG A 121 9.09 -9.73 -10.33
CA ARG A 121 10.24 -10.59 -10.67
C ARG A 121 9.86 -12.04 -10.34
N LYS A 122 9.55 -12.81 -11.39
CA LYS A 122 9.38 -14.27 -11.28
C LYS A 122 10.67 -14.92 -10.82
N LEU A 123 10.60 -16.08 -10.16
CA LEU A 123 11.79 -16.86 -9.86
C LEU A 123 12.21 -17.63 -11.12
N MET A 124 13.49 -17.55 -11.49
CA MET A 124 14.09 -18.31 -12.60
C MET A 124 14.81 -19.55 -12.04
N PRO A 125 14.94 -20.65 -12.82
CA PRO A 125 15.64 -21.85 -12.36
C PRO A 125 17.09 -21.62 -11.92
N THR A 126 17.74 -20.56 -12.42
CA THR A 126 19.11 -20.17 -12.09
C THR A 126 19.22 -19.25 -10.88
N ASP A 127 18.10 -18.77 -10.33
CA ASP A 127 18.13 -17.85 -9.20
C ASP A 127 18.37 -18.62 -7.90
N ASP A 128 19.18 -18.04 -7.01
CA ASP A 128 19.16 -18.41 -5.59
C ASP A 128 17.90 -17.80 -4.97
N GLU A 129 16.90 -18.65 -4.72
CA GLU A 129 15.62 -18.23 -4.19
C GLU A 129 15.76 -17.55 -2.83
N PHE A 130 16.60 -18.08 -1.95
CA PHE A 130 16.77 -17.52 -0.62
C PHE A 130 17.37 -16.12 -0.71
N GLN A 131 18.44 -15.93 -1.49
CA GLN A 131 19.06 -14.61 -1.66
C GLN A 131 18.09 -13.61 -2.28
N LEU A 132 17.34 -14.00 -3.31
CA LEU A 132 16.35 -13.14 -3.94
C LEU A 132 15.24 -12.73 -2.96
N ARG A 133 14.64 -13.70 -2.27
CA ARG A 133 13.53 -13.45 -1.35
C ARG A 133 13.98 -12.74 -0.09
N ASN A 134 15.16 -13.04 0.43
CA ASN A 134 15.72 -12.33 1.58
C ASN A 134 16.06 -10.88 1.22
N GLY A 135 16.62 -10.62 0.03
CA GLY A 135 16.82 -9.26 -0.47
C GLY A 135 15.52 -8.47 -0.61
N GLN A 136 14.45 -9.12 -1.08
CA GLN A 136 13.11 -8.54 -1.13
C GLN A 136 12.54 -8.26 0.26
N LEU A 137 12.68 -9.20 1.20
CA LEU A 137 12.24 -9.03 2.58
C LEU A 137 12.87 -7.81 3.25
N HIS A 138 14.18 -7.60 3.10
CA HIS A 138 14.85 -6.43 3.65
C HIS A 138 14.31 -5.12 3.06
N LYS A 139 14.02 -5.07 1.76
CA LYS A 139 13.38 -3.90 1.14
C LYS A 139 11.98 -3.66 1.72
N ARG A 140 11.18 -4.72 1.88
CA ARG A 140 9.83 -4.62 2.45
C ARG A 140 9.84 -4.13 3.90
N VAL A 141 10.78 -4.61 4.71
CA VAL A 141 10.99 -4.12 6.09
C VAL A 141 11.33 -2.63 6.09
N ALA A 142 12.25 -2.20 5.22
CA ALA A 142 12.60 -0.78 5.09
C ALA A 142 11.40 0.08 4.66
N GLU A 143 10.55 -0.43 3.77
CA GLU A 143 9.30 0.23 3.38
C GLU A 143 8.31 0.33 4.55
N CYS A 144 8.15 -0.72 5.37
CA CYS A 144 7.31 -0.69 6.56
C CYS A 144 7.77 0.35 7.59
N ILE A 145 9.08 0.40 7.88
CA ILE A 145 9.66 1.39 8.80
C ILE A 145 9.50 2.80 8.23
N LYS A 146 9.70 2.98 6.92
CA LYS A 146 9.46 4.27 6.27
C LYS A 146 7.99 4.70 6.36
N THR A 147 7.04 3.77 6.22
CA THR A 147 5.62 4.08 6.40
C THR A 147 5.32 4.48 7.85
N LEU A 148 5.92 3.81 8.85
CA LEU A 148 5.82 4.22 10.25
C LEU A 148 6.28 5.68 10.43
N HIS A 149 7.47 6.04 9.93
CA HIS A 149 7.95 7.42 10.02
C HIS A 149 7.01 8.42 9.32
N ILE A 150 6.44 8.07 8.16
CA ILE A 150 5.46 8.93 7.48
C ILE A 150 4.21 9.14 8.35
N LEU A 151 3.74 8.11 9.06
CA LEU A 151 2.60 8.22 9.97
C LEU A 151 2.93 9.08 11.19
N GLU A 152 4.15 8.99 11.74
CA GLU A 152 4.64 9.89 12.78
C GLU A 152 4.66 11.35 12.29
N GLU A 153 5.21 11.59 11.09
CA GLU A 153 5.25 12.92 10.47
C GLU A 153 3.84 13.48 10.21
N LEU A 154 2.87 12.63 9.81
CA LEU A 154 1.46 12.99 9.68
C LEU A 154 0.85 13.38 11.03
N ASN A 155 1.09 12.59 12.07
CA ASN A 155 0.61 12.88 13.42
C ASN A 155 1.18 14.20 13.96
N LEU A 156 2.46 14.48 13.69
CA LEU A 156 3.12 15.74 14.04
C LEU A 156 2.64 16.94 13.19
N GLY A 157 1.78 16.72 12.20
CA GLY A 157 1.24 17.78 11.35
C GLY A 157 2.22 18.32 10.30
N GLN A 158 3.26 17.56 9.94
CA GLN A 158 4.27 18.00 8.96
C GLN A 158 3.73 18.08 7.51
N PHE A 159 2.53 17.54 7.27
CA PHE A 159 1.80 17.60 6.00
C PHE A 159 0.68 18.66 6.02
N SER A 160 0.79 19.71 6.84
CA SER A 160 -0.23 20.77 6.94
C SER A 160 0.03 21.99 6.04
N SER A 161 1.15 22.02 5.30
CA SER A 161 1.46 23.12 4.38
C SER A 161 1.64 22.60 2.96
N ASP A 162 0.97 23.24 2.00
CA ASP A 162 0.99 22.88 0.57
C ASP A 162 2.41 22.77 -0.01
N GLN A 163 3.33 23.59 0.50
CA GLN A 163 4.75 23.58 0.10
C GLN A 163 5.51 22.32 0.55
N GLN A 164 5.16 21.71 1.68
CA GLN A 164 5.78 20.47 2.18
C GLN A 164 5.10 19.22 1.59
N ILE A 165 3.77 19.26 1.45
CA ILE A 165 2.96 18.22 0.79
C ILE A 165 3.50 17.96 -0.63
N GLY A 166 3.66 19.00 -1.44
CA GLY A 166 4.09 18.87 -2.85
C GLY A 166 5.51 18.33 -3.05
N LYS A 167 6.37 18.36 -2.01
CA LYS A 167 7.73 17.80 -2.04
C LYS A 167 7.79 16.33 -1.61
N LYS A 168 6.96 15.92 -0.65
CA LYS A 168 6.98 14.57 -0.07
C LYS A 168 5.95 13.62 -0.69
N LEU A 169 4.78 14.12 -1.08
CA LEU A 169 3.69 13.31 -1.64
C LEU A 169 3.66 13.41 -3.17
N LEU A 170 3.63 12.24 -3.81
CA LEU A 170 3.54 12.14 -5.26
C LEU A 170 2.09 12.19 -5.75
N LEU A 171 1.14 11.75 -4.91
CA LEU A 171 -0.29 11.67 -5.18
C LEU A 171 -1.08 12.01 -3.91
N GLY A 172 -2.32 12.46 -4.06
CA GLY A 172 -3.22 12.77 -2.94
C GLY A 172 -3.27 14.25 -2.55
N ASN A 173 -2.94 15.17 -3.46
CA ASN A 173 -3.06 16.62 -3.21
C ASN A 173 -4.53 17.07 -3.03
N ASP A 174 -5.47 16.24 -3.46
CA ASP A 174 -6.91 16.36 -3.33
C ASP A 174 -7.46 15.84 -2.00
N PHE A 175 -6.59 15.47 -1.05
CA PHE A 175 -6.95 14.93 0.24
C PHE A 175 -6.36 15.77 1.39
N GLU A 176 -7.17 16.09 2.40
CA GLU A 176 -6.79 16.93 3.53
C GLU A 176 -5.92 16.15 4.53
N TRP A 177 -4.61 16.05 4.31
CA TRP A 177 -3.70 15.29 5.19
C TRP A 177 -3.57 15.86 6.61
N SER A 178 -3.83 17.15 6.80
CA SER A 178 -3.79 17.81 8.12
C SER A 178 -4.77 17.22 9.14
N GLN A 179 -5.82 16.53 8.67
CA GLN A 179 -6.80 15.90 9.56
C GLN A 179 -6.21 14.80 10.47
N PHE A 180 -5.03 14.27 10.13
CA PHE A 180 -4.34 13.26 10.94
C PHE A 180 -3.50 13.83 12.07
N LYS A 181 -3.27 15.15 12.09
CA LYS A 181 -2.46 15.80 13.12
C LYS A 181 -3.07 15.56 14.50
N ASP A 182 -2.27 15.05 15.43
CA ASP A 182 -2.66 14.71 16.81
C ASP A 182 -3.78 13.66 16.95
N HIS A 183 -4.17 12.97 15.86
CA HIS A 183 -5.25 11.98 15.85
C HIS A 183 -4.76 10.53 15.68
N LEU A 184 -3.47 10.30 15.49
CA LEU A 184 -2.92 8.93 15.46
C LEU A 184 -2.39 8.55 16.84
N ASP A 185 -2.76 7.34 17.29
CA ASP A 185 -2.20 6.76 18.51
C ASP A 185 -0.87 6.07 18.20
N MET A 186 0.22 6.80 18.36
CA MET A 186 1.56 6.31 18.07
C MET A 186 2.11 5.34 19.13
N ASP A 187 1.41 5.18 20.26
CA ASP A 187 1.71 4.14 21.24
C ASP A 187 1.07 2.80 20.87
N ARG A 188 0.03 2.81 20.01
CA ARG A 188 -0.69 1.64 19.50
C ARG A 188 -0.53 1.48 17.99
N VAL A 189 0.71 1.30 17.54
CA VAL A 189 1.04 0.98 16.15
C VAL A 189 1.33 -0.50 15.98
N PHE A 190 0.59 -1.17 15.09
CA PHE A 190 0.67 -2.59 14.82
C PHE A 190 1.13 -2.84 13.38
N ILE A 191 1.67 -4.02 13.13
CA ILE A 191 1.98 -4.49 11.78
C ILE A 191 1.40 -5.89 11.55
N ALA A 192 0.79 -6.09 10.39
CA ALA A 192 0.27 -7.37 9.96
C ALA A 192 0.57 -7.61 8.48
N GLY A 193 0.48 -8.85 8.05
CA GLY A 193 0.56 -9.17 6.64
C GLY A 193 0.23 -10.62 6.36
N HIS A 194 -0.02 -10.91 5.08
CA HIS A 194 -0.39 -12.25 4.62
C HIS A 194 0.74 -12.90 3.83
N SER A 195 1.00 -14.19 4.06
CA SER A 195 2.02 -14.97 3.35
C SER A 195 3.40 -14.28 3.45
N PHE A 196 4.01 -13.85 2.34
CA PHE A 196 5.27 -13.10 2.37
C PHE A 196 5.18 -11.78 3.17
N GLY A 197 4.00 -11.17 3.21
CA GLY A 197 3.70 -10.03 4.09
C GLY A 197 3.68 -10.39 5.57
N GLY A 198 3.37 -11.65 5.93
CA GLY A 198 3.48 -12.13 7.31
C GLY A 198 4.94 -12.23 7.76
N ALA A 199 5.81 -12.79 6.90
CA ALA A 199 7.26 -12.77 7.14
C ALA A 199 7.79 -11.33 7.24
N THR A 200 7.28 -10.42 6.40
CA THR A 200 7.59 -8.97 6.47
C THR A 200 7.18 -8.38 7.80
N ALA A 201 5.96 -8.65 8.28
CA ALA A 201 5.46 -8.13 9.54
C ALA A 201 6.32 -8.58 10.73
N ILE A 202 6.66 -9.88 10.78
CA ILE A 202 7.55 -10.44 11.83
C ILE A 202 8.93 -9.76 11.78
N ALA A 203 9.55 -9.70 10.60
CA ALA A 203 10.88 -9.12 10.45
C ALA A 203 10.91 -7.62 10.78
N ALA A 204 9.88 -6.87 10.39
CA ALA A 204 9.76 -5.44 10.68
C ALA A 204 9.54 -5.18 12.18
N ALA A 205 8.69 -5.96 12.85
CA ALA A 205 8.52 -5.89 14.30
C ALA A 205 9.83 -6.20 15.04
N ALA A 206 10.58 -7.20 14.58
CA ALA A 206 11.90 -7.52 15.13
C ALA A 206 12.94 -6.42 14.89
N THR A 207 12.87 -5.72 13.76
CA THR A 207 13.81 -4.63 13.41
C THR A 207 13.49 -3.32 14.14
N SER A 208 12.22 -3.05 14.45
CA SER A 208 11.80 -1.86 15.22
C SER A 208 10.91 -2.25 16.42
N PRO A 209 11.51 -2.79 17.51
CA PRO A 209 10.75 -3.31 18.66
C PRO A 209 9.96 -2.24 19.42
N THR A 210 10.41 -0.98 19.36
CA THR A 210 9.72 0.15 20.01
C THR A 210 8.61 0.72 19.13
N GLY A 211 8.79 0.66 17.80
CA GLY A 211 7.89 1.24 16.80
C GLY A 211 6.69 0.37 16.43
N PHE A 212 6.76 -0.95 16.64
CA PHE A 212 5.64 -1.86 16.44
C PHE A 212 5.30 -2.60 17.72
N LYS A 213 4.04 -2.52 18.15
CA LYS A 213 3.51 -3.34 19.24
C LYS A 213 3.10 -4.69 18.68
N VAL A 214 3.49 -5.75 19.39
CA VAL A 214 3.01 -7.11 19.13
C VAL A 214 1.81 -7.32 20.04
N GLY A 215 0.65 -7.59 19.44
CA GLY A 215 -0.58 -7.95 20.16
C GLY A 215 -0.61 -9.41 20.54
#